data_AF-A0A835KGA1-F1
#
_entry.id   AF-A0A835KGA1-F1
#
_cell.length_a   1.000
_cell.length_b   1.000
_cell.length_c   1.000
_cell.angle_alpha   90.00
_cell.angle_beta   90.00
_cell.angle_gamma   90.00
#
_symmetry.space_group_name_H-M   'P 1'
#
loop_
_entity.id
_entity.type
_entity.pdbx_description
1 polymer ?
#
loop_
_entity_poly.entity_id
_entity_poly.type
_entity_poly.pdbx_seq_one_letter_code
_entity_poly.pdbx_strand_id
1 'polypeptide(L)'
;MTAVKKTWETDPNVRQLVADLSQDANSHPNYSWVNETLIRKGKVVVGHDPTLQKQLIELYHNSAVGGHSGATVTSKKLGQVFYWKKLQKIVRHHASIHPVEDPPTTDGGNNNAPRVRMKDIQGMPGTKGGLALRLSQFIFAVAALSVMASTSDFASVTAFTCLVVAASLQCLWSLCLAIVDIYALLVMRSLQNYRIVISFAVGDGIASTFTFAAACASAGITVLIDNDLNSCDNNHCLQFETATAMAFISCFSALTSFLLNFWSLASR
;
A
#
# COMPACT_ATOMS: atom_id res chain seq x y z
N MET A 1 29.76 -22.66 -12.15
CA MET A 1 29.16 -24.03 -12.08
C MET A 1 30.12 -25.11 -11.62
N THR A 2 31.44 -24.94 -11.78
CA THR A 2 32.46 -25.94 -11.40
C THR A 2 32.36 -26.42 -9.95
N ALA A 3 32.10 -25.53 -8.99
CA ALA A 3 31.92 -25.91 -7.58
C ALA A 3 30.68 -26.78 -7.33
N VAL A 4 29.57 -26.54 -8.05
CA VAL A 4 28.35 -27.35 -7.97
C VAL A 4 28.58 -28.74 -8.56
N LYS A 5 29.27 -28.82 -9.71
CA LYS A 5 29.62 -30.12 -10.33
C LYS A 5 30.41 -31.01 -9.37
N LYS A 6 31.38 -30.43 -8.64
CA LYS A 6 32.16 -31.14 -7.63
C LYS A 6 31.29 -31.79 -6.55
N THR A 7 30.17 -31.16 -6.17
CA THR A 7 29.26 -31.74 -5.16
C THR A 7 28.58 -33.04 -5.60
N TRP A 8 28.48 -33.28 -6.91
CA TRP A 8 27.89 -34.51 -7.44
C TRP A 8 28.83 -35.71 -7.38
N GLU A 9 30.14 -35.46 -7.29
CA GLU A 9 31.15 -36.50 -7.12
C GLU A 9 31.34 -36.86 -5.64
N THR A 10 31.17 -35.88 -4.75
CA THR A 10 31.43 -36.02 -3.32
C THR A 10 30.22 -36.51 -2.51
N ASP A 11 28.99 -36.17 -2.92
CA ASP A 11 27.77 -36.63 -2.22
C ASP A 11 27.33 -38.00 -2.77
N PRO A 12 27.39 -39.08 -1.96
CA PRO A 12 27.05 -40.43 -2.42
C PRO A 12 25.60 -40.53 -2.92
N ASN A 13 24.66 -39.74 -2.37
CA ASN A 13 23.26 -39.76 -2.80
C ASN A 13 23.09 -39.16 -4.19
N VAL A 14 23.83 -38.08 -4.47
CA VAL A 14 23.75 -37.41 -5.77
C VAL A 14 24.52 -38.19 -6.81
N ARG A 15 25.65 -38.79 -6.44
CA ARG A 15 26.42 -39.66 -7.31
C ARG A 15 25.61 -40.86 -7.78
N GLN A 16 24.88 -41.51 -6.88
CA GLN A 16 23.98 -42.63 -7.25
C GLN A 16 22.87 -42.14 -8.18
N LEU A 17 22.23 -41.01 -7.87
CA LEU A 17 21.18 -40.42 -8.70
C LEU A 17 21.67 -40.08 -10.12
N VAL A 18 22.92 -39.63 -10.27
CA VAL A 18 23.53 -39.38 -11.59
C VAL A 18 23.81 -40.70 -12.32
N ALA A 19 24.27 -41.73 -11.63
CA ALA A 19 24.50 -43.05 -12.22
C ALA A 19 23.19 -43.67 -12.75
N ASP A 20 22.12 -43.61 -11.95
CA ASP A 20 20.80 -44.14 -12.30
C ASP A 20 20.21 -43.38 -13.51
N LEU A 21 20.31 -42.04 -13.53
CA LEU A 21 19.86 -41.21 -14.66
C LEU A 21 20.72 -41.35 -15.92
N SER A 22 21.98 -41.79 -15.78
CA SER A 22 22.86 -42.05 -16.92
C SER A 22 22.54 -43.38 -17.60
N GLN A 23 22.00 -44.34 -16.85
CA GLN A 23 21.57 -45.64 -17.37
C GLN A 23 20.14 -45.60 -17.89
N ASP A 24 19.24 -44.95 -17.16
CA ASP A 24 17.85 -44.78 -17.53
C ASP A 24 17.38 -43.35 -17.23
N ALA A 25 17.11 -42.60 -18.29
CA ALA A 25 16.63 -41.22 -18.21
C ALA A 25 15.25 -41.09 -17.54
N ASN A 26 14.46 -42.18 -17.48
CA ASN A 26 13.12 -42.21 -16.86
C ASN A 26 13.13 -42.79 -15.45
N SER A 27 14.28 -43.24 -14.93
CA SER A 27 14.43 -43.82 -13.59
C SER A 27 13.90 -42.90 -12.48
N HIS A 28 14.02 -41.58 -12.68
CA HIS A 28 13.56 -40.57 -11.73
C HIS A 28 12.73 -39.48 -12.41
N PRO A 29 11.38 -39.53 -12.37
CA PRO A 29 10.51 -38.66 -13.18
C PRO A 29 10.58 -37.16 -12.88
N ASN A 30 11.25 -36.76 -11.79
CA ASN A 30 11.42 -35.35 -11.41
C ASN A 30 12.83 -34.82 -11.66
N TYR A 31 13.74 -35.67 -12.13
CA TYR A 31 15.14 -35.36 -12.33
C TYR A 31 15.53 -35.63 -13.79
N SER A 32 16.48 -34.85 -14.26
CA SER A 32 16.96 -34.91 -15.63
C SER A 32 18.46 -34.61 -15.62
N TRP A 33 19.21 -35.38 -16.40
CA TRP A 33 20.63 -35.16 -16.64
C TRP A 33 20.81 -34.54 -18.03
N VAL A 34 21.15 -33.26 -18.10
CA VAL A 34 21.24 -32.51 -19.36
C VAL A 34 22.55 -31.73 -19.38
N ASN A 35 23.35 -31.86 -20.44
CA ASN A 35 24.64 -31.16 -20.59
C ASN A 35 25.53 -31.28 -19.34
N GLU A 36 25.70 -32.52 -18.86
CA GLU A 36 26.44 -32.82 -17.62
C GLU A 36 25.96 -32.03 -16.41
N THR A 37 24.66 -31.71 -16.35
CA THR A 37 24.07 -30.94 -15.26
C THR A 37 22.86 -31.67 -14.71
N LEU A 38 22.87 -31.91 -13.41
CA LEU A 38 21.72 -32.48 -12.72
C LEU A 38 20.67 -31.41 -12.46
N ILE A 39 19.50 -31.57 -13.07
CA ILE A 39 18.38 -30.65 -12.99
C ILE A 39 17.19 -31.37 -12.35
N ARG A 40 16.47 -30.70 -11.45
CA ARG A 40 15.21 -31.17 -10.88
C ARG A 40 14.13 -30.12 -11.10
N LYS A 41 13.08 -30.44 -11.87
CA LYS A 41 11.98 -29.51 -12.19
C LYS A 41 12.47 -28.11 -12.61
N GLY A 42 13.48 -28.05 -13.50
CA GLY A 42 14.08 -26.80 -14.00
C GLY A 42 15.10 -26.12 -13.08
N LYS A 43 15.48 -26.73 -11.95
CA LYS A 43 16.44 -26.16 -10.97
C LYS A 43 17.72 -26.97 -10.91
N VAL A 44 18.86 -26.29 -10.78
CA VAL A 44 20.17 -26.96 -10.66
C VAL A 44 20.29 -27.61 -9.29
N VAL A 45 20.58 -28.91 -9.26
CA VAL A 45 20.72 -29.65 -8.00
C VAL A 45 22.09 -29.37 -7.40
N VAL A 46 22.13 -29.00 -6.13
CA VAL A 46 23.36 -28.84 -5.35
C VAL A 46 23.43 -29.98 -4.34
N GLY A 47 24.55 -30.71 -4.31
CA GLY A 47 24.78 -31.79 -3.35
C GLY A 47 25.03 -31.28 -1.93
N HIS A 48 25.25 -32.21 -1.01
CA HIS A 48 25.57 -31.89 0.37
C HIS A 48 27.01 -31.35 0.51
N ASP A 49 27.14 -30.03 0.38
CA ASP A 49 28.36 -29.28 0.69
C ASP A 49 27.98 -28.05 1.54
N PRO A 50 28.18 -28.11 2.87
CA PRO A 50 27.84 -27.01 3.77
C PRO A 50 28.56 -25.70 3.46
N THR A 51 29.80 -25.77 2.96
CA THR A 51 30.63 -24.60 2.64
C THR A 51 30.07 -23.89 1.41
N LEU A 52 29.81 -24.64 0.34
CA LEU A 52 29.22 -24.10 -0.88
C LEU A 52 27.81 -23.56 -0.64
N GLN A 53 26.99 -24.28 0.15
CA GLN A 53 25.65 -23.84 0.51
C GLN A 53 25.70 -22.52 1.29
N LYS A 54 26.63 -22.34 2.23
CA LYS A 54 26.81 -21.08 2.96
C LYS A 54 27.19 -19.93 2.04
N GLN A 55 28.17 -20.13 1.16
CA GLN A 55 28.60 -19.10 0.19
C GLN A 55 27.47 -18.67 -0.76
N LEU A 56 26.66 -19.63 -1.22
CA LEU A 56 25.50 -19.33 -2.06
C LEU A 56 24.43 -18.54 -1.30
N ILE A 57 24.19 -18.87 -0.03
CA ILE A 57 23.25 -18.13 0.82
C ILE A 57 23.74 -16.71 1.04
N GLU A 58 25.01 -16.52 1.39
CA GLU A 58 25.63 -15.22 1.63
C GLU A 58 25.61 -14.33 0.39
N LEU A 59 25.97 -14.88 -0.79
CA LEU A 59 25.91 -14.16 -2.06
C LEU A 59 24.49 -13.63 -2.34
N TYR A 60 23.46 -14.44 -2.11
CA TYR A 60 22.06 -14.07 -2.35
C TYR A 60 21.45 -13.25 -1.21
N HIS A 61 22.04 -13.27 -0.03
CA HIS A 61 21.64 -12.46 1.12
C HIS A 61 22.20 -11.03 1.03
N ASN A 62 23.45 -10.88 0.58
CA ASN A 62 24.17 -9.61 0.47
C ASN A 62 24.00 -8.91 -0.89
N SER A 63 23.42 -9.57 -1.90
CA SER A 63 23.17 -8.95 -3.21
C SER A 63 22.10 -7.86 -3.11
N ALA A 64 22.57 -6.61 -3.13
CA ALA A 64 21.80 -5.37 -3.06
C ALA A 64 20.98 -5.12 -4.33
N VAL A 65 19.92 -5.89 -4.54
CA VAL A 65 18.79 -5.51 -5.40
C VAL A 65 17.54 -5.47 -4.51
N GLY A 66 17.39 -4.32 -3.83
CA GLY A 66 16.18 -3.93 -3.08
C GLY A 66 16.11 -4.34 -1.61
N GLY A 67 17.00 -3.81 -0.76
CA GLY A 67 16.90 -3.85 0.71
C GLY A 67 17.30 -5.18 1.39
N HIS A 68 17.62 -5.13 2.69
CA HIS A 68 18.04 -6.28 3.51
C HIS A 68 17.07 -7.45 3.34
N SER A 69 17.47 -8.45 2.56
CA SER A 69 16.62 -9.58 2.21
C SER A 69 16.58 -10.57 3.38
N GLY A 70 15.53 -10.48 4.20
CA GLY A 70 15.29 -11.46 5.27
C GLY A 70 15.27 -12.91 4.74
N ALA A 71 15.49 -13.88 5.62
CA ALA A 71 15.69 -15.30 5.30
C ALA A 71 14.73 -15.89 4.24
N THR A 72 13.48 -15.47 4.27
CA THR A 72 12.41 -15.92 3.36
C THR A 72 12.60 -15.43 1.92
N VAL A 73 13.15 -14.22 1.72
CA VAL A 73 13.42 -13.67 0.38
C VAL A 73 14.61 -14.39 -0.23
N THR A 74 15.70 -14.54 0.53
CA THR A 74 16.89 -15.29 0.12
C THR A 74 16.52 -16.72 -0.25
N SER A 75 15.71 -17.40 0.56
CA SER A 75 15.33 -18.79 0.28
C SER A 75 14.46 -18.95 -0.97
N LYS A 76 13.58 -17.98 -1.28
CA LYS A 76 12.77 -17.97 -2.50
C LYS A 76 13.62 -17.73 -3.74
N LYS A 77 14.49 -16.70 -3.73
CA LYS A 77 15.40 -16.39 -4.85
C LYS A 77 16.33 -17.58 -5.15
N LEU A 78 16.92 -18.13 -4.10
CA LEU A 78 17.82 -19.27 -4.20
C LEU A 78 17.09 -20.53 -4.68
N GLY A 79 15.87 -20.74 -4.18
CA GLY A 79 14.98 -21.83 -4.61
C GLY A 79 14.37 -21.69 -6.00
N GLN A 80 14.53 -20.54 -6.68
CA GLN A 80 14.16 -20.40 -8.10
C GLN A 80 15.24 -21.00 -9.01
N VAL A 81 16.50 -20.89 -8.62
CA VAL A 81 17.65 -21.30 -9.45
C VAL A 81 18.19 -22.67 -9.03
N PHE A 82 18.28 -22.91 -7.72
CA PHE A 82 18.92 -24.08 -7.14
C PHE A 82 17.94 -24.95 -6.36
N TYR A 83 18.29 -26.23 -6.23
CA TYR A 83 17.59 -27.20 -5.41
C TYR A 83 18.57 -27.98 -4.54
N TRP A 84 18.31 -28.04 -3.23
CA TRP A 84 18.89 -29.03 -2.33
C TRP A 84 17.93 -29.37 -1.19
N LYS A 85 18.14 -30.53 -0.54
CA LYS A 85 17.32 -30.97 0.59
C LYS A 85 17.46 -29.96 1.74
N LYS A 86 16.32 -29.59 2.34
CA LYS A 86 16.23 -28.70 3.52
C LYS A 86 16.72 -27.26 3.31
N LEU A 87 16.78 -26.75 2.07
CA LEU A 87 17.17 -25.37 1.73
C LEU A 87 16.52 -24.31 2.63
N GLN A 88 15.19 -24.34 2.77
CA GLN A 88 14.44 -23.38 3.59
C GLN A 88 14.87 -23.39 5.07
N LYS A 89 15.15 -24.57 5.62
CA LYS A 89 15.59 -24.74 7.02
C LYS A 89 16.99 -24.17 7.23
N ILE A 90 17.90 -24.40 6.28
CA ILE A 90 19.28 -23.94 6.34
C ILE A 90 19.37 -22.41 6.21
N VAL A 91 18.61 -21.81 5.27
CA VAL A 91 18.58 -20.34 5.10
C VAL A 91 18.03 -19.62 6.33
N ARG A 92 16.98 -20.16 6.96
CA ARG A 92 16.42 -19.62 8.20
C ARG A 92 17.43 -19.65 9.34
N HIS A 93 18.08 -20.80 9.54
CA HIS A 93 19.11 -20.94 10.57
C HIS A 93 20.31 -20.01 10.33
N HIS A 94 20.68 -19.78 9.06
CA HIS A 94 21.77 -18.87 8.72
C HIS A 94 21.41 -17.40 8.99
N ALA A 95 20.18 -16.98 8.66
CA ALA A 95 19.71 -15.62 8.90
C ALA A 95 19.46 -15.31 10.39
N SER A 96 19.10 -16.30 11.21
CA SER A 96 18.92 -16.13 12.66
C SER A 96 20.22 -15.81 13.42
N ILE A 97 21.38 -16.02 12.82
CA ILE A 97 22.69 -15.70 13.42
C ILE A 97 23.02 -14.20 13.26
N HIS A 98 22.26 -13.46 12.45
CA HIS A 98 22.33 -11.99 12.32
C HIS A 98 21.01 -11.40 12.84
N PRO A 99 20.90 -11.06 14.14
CA PRO A 99 19.62 -10.70 14.73
C PRO A 99 19.22 -9.26 14.34
N VAL A 100 18.02 -9.12 13.79
CA VAL A 100 17.16 -7.96 14.04
C VAL A 100 15.95 -8.52 14.78
N GLU A 101 15.78 -8.10 16.02
CA GLU A 101 14.68 -8.51 16.91
C GLU A 101 13.34 -7.95 16.42
N ASP A 102 12.29 -8.76 16.45
CA ASP A 102 10.89 -8.31 16.37
C ASP A 102 10.08 -8.86 17.57
N PRO A 103 9.16 -8.10 18.18
CA PRO A 103 8.39 -8.51 19.37
C PRO A 103 7.26 -9.52 19.03
N PRO A 104 6.69 -10.23 20.04
CA PRO A 104 5.92 -11.44 19.82
C PRO A 104 4.52 -11.17 19.28
N THR A 105 4.04 -12.02 18.38
CA THR A 105 2.63 -12.09 17.96
C THR A 105 2.01 -13.44 18.32
N THR A 106 0.88 -13.36 19.01
CA THR A 106 0.05 -14.46 19.50
C THR A 106 -0.73 -15.13 18.37
N ASP A 107 -0.96 -16.43 18.54
CA ASP A 107 -1.54 -17.41 17.62
C ASP A 107 -2.92 -17.09 17.02
N GLY A 108 -3.16 -17.67 15.84
CA GLY A 108 -4.50 -17.85 15.27
C GLY A 108 -4.48 -18.09 13.76
N GLY A 109 -4.30 -19.34 13.35
CA GLY A 109 -4.17 -19.72 11.94
C GLY A 109 -5.48 -19.69 11.13
N ASN A 110 -5.36 -19.36 9.84
CA ASN A 110 -5.93 -20.19 8.78
C ASN A 110 -5.26 -19.89 7.43
N ASN A 111 -5.14 -20.93 6.62
CA ASN A 111 -4.38 -20.97 5.38
C ASN A 111 -4.98 -20.05 4.31
N ASN A 112 -4.23 -19.02 3.90
CA ASN A 112 -4.10 -18.54 2.52
C ASN A 112 -2.99 -17.47 2.48
N ALA A 113 -1.78 -17.92 2.11
CA ALA A 113 -0.59 -17.13 1.74
C ALA A 113 -0.53 -15.64 2.12
N PRO A 114 0.34 -15.21 3.05
CA PRO A 114 0.79 -13.84 3.04
C PRO A 114 1.90 -13.73 1.98
N ARG A 115 1.48 -13.43 0.75
CA ARG A 115 2.24 -12.49 -0.07
C ARG A 115 2.54 -11.34 0.90
N VAL A 116 3.81 -11.10 1.26
CA VAL A 116 4.17 -9.90 2.04
C VAL A 116 3.92 -8.73 1.11
N ARG A 117 2.63 -8.39 1.01
CA ARG A 117 2.10 -7.14 0.53
C ARG A 117 2.65 -6.16 1.55
N MET A 118 3.51 -5.25 1.11
CA MET A 118 3.76 -4.01 1.85
C MET A 118 2.38 -3.58 2.36
N LYS A 119 2.22 -3.45 3.69
CA LYS A 119 0.93 -3.07 4.28
C LYS A 119 0.47 -1.85 3.46
N ASP A 120 -0.58 -2.02 2.66
CA ASP A 120 -1.04 -0.96 1.76
C ASP A 120 -1.11 0.28 2.63
N ILE A 121 -0.34 1.34 2.33
CA ILE A 121 -0.34 2.54 3.18
C ILE A 121 -1.80 2.93 3.35
N GLN A 122 -2.28 2.83 4.59
CA GLN A 122 -3.69 2.96 4.91
C GLN A 122 -4.09 4.40 4.59
N GLY A 123 -4.86 4.58 3.51
CA GLY A 123 -5.14 5.92 2.96
C GLY A 123 -5.00 6.04 1.45
N MET A 124 -4.38 5.07 0.77
CA MET A 124 -4.31 5.05 -0.70
C MET A 124 -5.70 4.78 -1.36
N PRO A 125 -5.90 5.19 -2.63
CA PRO A 125 -7.13 4.89 -3.38
C PRO A 125 -7.36 3.38 -3.49
N GLY A 126 -8.60 2.94 -3.28
CA GLY A 126 -8.98 1.53 -3.24
C GLY A 126 -8.60 0.79 -1.95
N THR A 127 -8.22 1.51 -0.89
CA THR A 127 -7.98 0.93 0.44
C THR A 127 -9.10 1.31 1.42
N LYS A 128 -9.27 0.53 2.50
CA LYS A 128 -10.23 0.86 3.57
C LYS A 128 -9.94 2.24 4.21
N GLY A 129 -8.66 2.60 4.33
CA GLY A 129 -8.25 3.91 4.86
C GLY A 129 -8.61 5.06 3.92
N GLY A 130 -8.39 4.87 2.61
CA GLY A 130 -8.81 5.84 1.58
C GLY A 130 -10.32 6.05 1.61
N LEU A 131 -11.10 4.96 1.63
CA LEU A 131 -12.56 5.02 1.73
C LEU A 131 -13.02 5.77 2.99
N ALA A 132 -12.40 5.51 4.14
CA ALA A 132 -12.73 6.21 5.39
C ALA A 132 -12.51 7.73 5.28
N LEU A 133 -11.42 8.17 4.64
CA LEU A 133 -11.16 9.59 4.39
C LEU A 133 -12.17 10.21 3.42
N ARG A 134 -12.63 9.48 2.39
CA ARG A 134 -13.67 9.97 1.47
C ARG A 134 -15.02 10.13 2.17
N LEU A 135 -15.38 9.16 2.99
CA LEU A 135 -16.62 9.22 3.76
C LEU A 135 -16.58 10.36 4.79
N SER A 136 -15.46 10.60 5.46
CA SER A 136 -15.35 11.73 6.38
C SER A 136 -15.54 13.06 5.65
N GLN A 137 -14.83 13.28 4.53
CA GLN A 137 -15.00 14.48 3.70
C GLN A 137 -16.46 14.68 3.28
N PHE A 138 -17.11 13.62 2.80
CA PHE A 138 -18.50 13.65 2.36
C PHE A 138 -19.45 14.03 3.51
N ILE A 139 -19.32 13.38 4.67
CA ILE A 139 -20.18 13.64 5.83
C ILE A 139 -20.05 15.09 6.31
N PHE A 140 -18.82 15.60 6.43
CA PHE A 140 -18.58 16.99 6.84
C PHE A 140 -19.07 18.01 5.80
N ALA A 141 -18.92 17.72 4.50
CA ALA A 141 -19.45 18.57 3.44
C ALA A 141 -20.99 18.60 3.43
N VAL A 142 -21.65 17.45 3.60
CA VAL A 142 -23.12 17.36 3.72
C VAL A 142 -23.62 18.11 4.95
N ALA A 143 -22.93 17.98 6.09
CA ALA A 143 -23.27 18.72 7.30
C ALA A 143 -23.17 20.24 7.08
N ALA A 144 -22.08 20.72 6.46
CA ALA A 144 -21.94 22.14 6.12
C ALA A 144 -23.08 22.63 5.21
N LEU A 145 -23.42 21.86 4.17
CA LEU A 145 -24.53 22.20 3.27
C LEU A 145 -25.90 22.19 3.97
N SER A 146 -26.13 21.24 4.87
CA SER A 146 -27.38 21.12 5.62
C SER A 146 -27.59 22.32 6.55
N VAL A 147 -26.52 22.77 7.21
CA VAL A 147 -26.55 23.97 8.04
C VAL A 147 -26.79 25.21 7.18
N MET A 148 -26.07 25.36 6.05
CA MET A 148 -26.27 26.49 5.14
C MET A 148 -27.69 26.53 4.55
N ALA A 149 -28.26 25.37 4.21
CA ALA A 149 -29.63 25.26 3.69
C ALA A 149 -30.70 25.59 4.74
N SER A 150 -30.36 25.55 6.03
CA SER A 150 -31.26 25.94 7.12
C SER A 150 -31.27 27.46 7.36
N THR A 151 -30.43 28.21 6.64
CA THR A 151 -30.33 29.67 6.71
C THR A 151 -30.95 30.29 5.46
N SER A 152 -31.61 31.45 5.57
CA SER A 152 -32.19 32.17 4.43
C SER A 152 -31.27 33.25 3.84
N ASP A 153 -30.25 33.67 4.59
CA ASP A 153 -29.52 34.92 4.31
C ASP A 153 -28.19 34.73 3.57
N PHE A 154 -27.79 33.47 3.30
CA PHE A 154 -26.49 33.14 2.70
C PHE A 154 -26.27 33.72 1.29
N ALA A 155 -27.36 33.96 0.54
CA ALA A 155 -27.29 34.52 -0.82
C ALA A 155 -26.95 36.01 -0.85
N SER A 156 -27.11 36.72 0.28
CA SER A 156 -26.82 38.16 0.37
C SER A 156 -25.32 38.45 0.47
N VAL A 157 -24.52 37.48 0.93
CA VAL A 157 -23.08 37.61 1.16
C VAL A 157 -22.32 36.63 0.26
N THR A 158 -21.47 37.17 -0.61
CA THR A 158 -20.69 36.38 -1.57
C THR A 158 -19.83 35.30 -0.90
N ALA A 159 -19.28 35.56 0.29
CA ALA A 159 -18.45 34.58 1.01
C ALA A 159 -19.23 33.28 1.34
N PHE A 160 -20.44 33.41 1.88
CA PHE A 160 -21.29 32.27 2.22
C PHE A 160 -21.80 31.53 0.97
N THR A 161 -22.08 32.25 -0.11
CA THR A 161 -22.41 31.64 -1.40
C THR A 161 -21.23 30.83 -1.96
N CYS A 162 -20.01 31.38 -1.91
CA CYS A 162 -18.80 30.65 -2.29
C CYS A 162 -18.59 29.40 -1.43
N LEU A 163 -18.89 29.46 -0.13
CA LEU A 163 -18.84 28.30 0.77
C LEU A 163 -19.79 27.19 0.34
N VAL A 164 -21.04 27.52 0.00
CA VAL A 164 -22.03 26.54 -0.49
C VAL A 164 -21.57 25.90 -1.79
N VAL A 165 -21.06 26.69 -2.74
CA VAL A 165 -20.53 26.17 -4.02
C VAL A 165 -19.35 25.24 -3.77
N ALA A 166 -18.40 25.64 -2.91
CA ALA A 166 -17.23 24.85 -2.58
C ALA A 166 -17.60 23.55 -1.87
N ALA A 167 -18.48 23.61 -0.86
CA ALA A 167 -18.95 22.44 -0.13
C ALA A 167 -19.76 21.48 -1.04
N SER A 168 -20.52 22.01 -2.00
CA SER A 168 -21.24 21.20 -3.00
C SER A 168 -20.27 20.47 -3.92
N LEU A 169 -19.26 21.17 -4.44
CA LEU A 169 -18.22 20.56 -5.27
C LEU A 169 -17.44 19.49 -4.49
N GLN A 170 -17.06 19.79 -3.24
CA GLN A 170 -16.37 18.83 -2.36
C GLN A 170 -17.25 17.60 -2.07
N CYS A 171 -18.54 17.80 -1.81
CA CYS A 171 -19.52 16.72 -1.57
C CYS A 171 -19.63 15.79 -2.78
N LEU A 172 -19.86 16.36 -3.98
CA LEU A 172 -19.95 15.59 -5.23
C LEU A 172 -18.63 14.86 -5.54
N TRP A 173 -17.49 15.54 -5.37
CA TRP A 173 -16.18 14.96 -5.61
C TRP A 173 -15.90 13.78 -4.67
N SER A 174 -16.10 13.97 -3.37
CA SER A 174 -15.89 12.92 -2.36
C SER A 174 -16.85 11.74 -2.55
N LEU A 175 -18.11 11.98 -2.94
CA LEU A 175 -19.07 10.92 -3.24
C LEU A 175 -18.63 10.09 -4.45
N CYS A 176 -18.21 10.75 -5.55
CA CYS A 176 -17.70 10.06 -6.73
C CYS A 176 -16.50 9.17 -6.40
N LEU A 177 -15.53 9.67 -5.64
CA LEU A 177 -14.36 8.89 -5.25
C LEU A 177 -14.69 7.78 -4.26
N ALA A 178 -15.62 8.00 -3.33
CA ALA A 178 -16.11 6.95 -2.43
C ALA A 178 -16.76 5.80 -3.21
N ILE A 179 -17.55 6.07 -4.24
CA ILE A 179 -18.15 5.05 -5.10
C ILE A 179 -17.06 4.26 -5.83
N VAL A 180 -16.05 4.94 -6.39
CA VAL A 180 -14.92 4.29 -7.07
C VAL A 180 -14.10 3.42 -6.11
N ASP A 181 -13.87 3.89 -4.88
CA ASP A 181 -13.18 3.13 -3.84
C ASP A 181 -13.99 1.90 -3.39
N ILE A 182 -15.31 2.05 -3.18
CA ILE A 182 -16.21 0.93 -2.88
C ILE A 182 -16.18 -0.09 -4.01
N TYR A 183 -16.30 0.35 -5.26
CA TYR A 183 -16.24 -0.53 -6.42
C TYR A 183 -14.90 -1.28 -6.50
N ALA A 184 -13.78 -0.59 -6.29
CA ALA A 184 -12.46 -1.20 -6.27
C ALA A 184 -12.31 -2.25 -5.16
N LEU A 185 -12.89 -2.00 -3.98
CA LEU A 185 -12.91 -2.95 -2.85
C LEU A 185 -13.82 -4.16 -3.13
N LEU A 186 -14.99 -3.95 -3.74
CA LEU A 186 -15.93 -5.03 -4.10
C LEU A 186 -15.35 -5.94 -5.18
N VAL A 187 -14.68 -5.37 -6.18
CA VAL A 187 -14.08 -6.11 -7.31
C VAL A 187 -12.64 -6.54 -7.03
N MET A 188 -12.09 -6.18 -5.86
CA MET A 188 -10.70 -6.48 -5.46
C MET A 188 -9.66 -6.01 -6.50
N ARG A 189 -9.91 -4.86 -7.11
CA ARG A 189 -9.05 -4.24 -8.13
C ARG A 189 -8.16 -3.17 -7.50
N SER A 190 -6.91 -3.12 -7.93
CA SER A 190 -6.00 -2.04 -7.52
C SER A 190 -6.16 -0.81 -8.42
N LEU A 191 -6.34 0.37 -7.81
CA LEU A 191 -6.41 1.67 -8.49
C LEU A 191 -5.03 2.34 -8.69
N GLN A 192 -3.97 1.58 -8.44
CA GLN A 192 -2.57 2.01 -8.50
C GLN A 192 -2.05 2.19 -9.96
N ASN A 193 -2.81 2.87 -10.82
CA ASN A 193 -2.32 3.33 -12.11
C ASN A 193 -1.88 4.79 -11.97
N TYR A 194 -0.70 5.15 -12.48
CA TYR A 194 -0.17 6.52 -12.41
C TYR A 194 -1.18 7.56 -12.88
N ARG A 195 -1.86 7.29 -14.01
CA ARG A 195 -2.87 8.19 -14.58
C ARG A 195 -4.11 8.38 -13.68
N ILE A 196 -4.47 7.36 -12.91
CA ILE A 196 -5.64 7.43 -12.03
C ILE A 196 -5.27 8.16 -10.74
N VAL A 197 -4.13 7.81 -10.14
CA VAL A 197 -3.67 8.42 -8.89
C VAL A 197 -3.36 9.91 -9.08
N ILE A 198 -2.78 10.32 -10.22
CA ILE A 198 -2.55 11.74 -10.51
C ILE A 198 -3.86 12.52 -10.68
N SER A 199 -4.86 11.95 -11.36
CA SER A 199 -6.19 12.59 -11.47
C SER A 199 -6.85 12.77 -10.10
N PHE A 200 -6.74 11.77 -9.21
CA PHE A 200 -7.26 11.88 -7.85
C PHE A 200 -6.51 12.94 -7.03
N ALA A 201 -5.18 12.96 -7.09
CA ALA A 201 -4.37 13.96 -6.41
C ALA A 201 -4.71 15.38 -6.88
N VAL A 202 -4.78 15.63 -8.19
CA VAL A 202 -5.11 16.95 -8.73
C VAL A 202 -6.50 17.39 -8.30
N GLY A 203 -7.50 16.51 -8.39
CA GLY A 203 -8.86 16.87 -7.99
C GLY A 203 -9.00 17.13 -6.48
N ASP A 204 -8.33 16.35 -5.64
CA ASP A 204 -8.28 16.60 -4.19
C ASP A 204 -7.60 17.94 -3.86
N GLY A 205 -6.52 18.28 -4.58
CA GLY A 205 -5.83 19.55 -4.42
C GLY A 205 -6.72 20.75 -4.79
N ILE A 206 -7.43 20.67 -5.91
CA ILE A 206 -8.37 21.72 -6.35
C ILE A 206 -9.53 21.87 -5.36
N ALA A 207 -10.20 20.77 -5.03
CA ALA A 207 -11.39 20.80 -4.16
C ALA A 207 -11.05 21.27 -2.73
N SER A 208 -9.92 20.81 -2.17
CA SER A 208 -9.45 21.25 -0.85
C SER A 208 -9.07 22.73 -0.84
N THR A 209 -8.32 23.21 -1.83
CA THR A 209 -7.90 24.62 -1.91
C THR A 209 -9.09 25.56 -2.05
N PHE A 210 -10.07 25.19 -2.89
CA PHE A 210 -11.27 25.98 -3.09
C PHE A 210 -12.14 26.02 -1.82
N THR A 211 -12.30 24.88 -1.14
CA THR A 211 -13.01 24.78 0.14
C THR A 211 -12.31 25.56 1.26
N PHE A 212 -10.97 25.48 1.33
CA PHE A 212 -10.17 26.26 2.27
C PHE A 212 -10.36 27.76 2.08
N ALA A 213 -10.25 28.25 0.84
CA ALA A 213 -10.40 29.65 0.52
C ALA A 213 -11.81 30.16 0.89
N ALA A 214 -12.85 29.40 0.55
CA ALA A 214 -14.23 29.75 0.89
C ALA A 214 -14.49 29.73 2.41
N ALA A 215 -13.92 28.77 3.13
CA ALA A 215 -14.01 28.68 4.59
C ALA A 215 -13.29 29.84 5.28
N CYS A 216 -12.09 30.21 4.83
CA CYS A 216 -11.36 31.38 5.34
C CYS A 216 -12.11 32.69 5.10
N ALA A 217 -12.66 32.88 3.89
CA ALA A 217 -13.47 34.05 3.58
C ALA A 217 -14.73 34.11 4.46
N SER A 218 -15.41 32.97 4.65
CA SER A 218 -16.61 32.89 5.50
C SER A 218 -16.29 33.16 6.97
N ALA A 219 -15.21 32.59 7.50
CA ALA A 219 -14.75 32.85 8.87
C ALA A 219 -14.46 34.33 9.10
N GLY A 220 -13.77 34.99 8.16
CA GLY A 220 -13.48 36.42 8.25
C GLY A 220 -14.73 37.28 8.28
N ILE A 221 -15.74 36.95 7.46
CA ILE A 221 -17.03 37.67 7.47
C ILE A 221 -17.83 37.37 8.75
N THR A 222 -17.84 36.12 9.23
CA THR A 222 -18.51 35.77 10.49
C THR A 222 -17.94 36.57 11.66
N VAL A 223 -16.61 36.69 11.78
CA VAL A 223 -15.96 37.50 12.84
C VAL A 223 -16.30 38.98 12.71
N LEU A 224 -16.36 39.51 11.48
CA LEU A 224 -16.74 40.91 11.24
C LEU A 224 -18.18 41.19 11.69
N ILE A 225 -19.12 40.30 11.34
CA ILE A 225 -20.53 40.43 11.70
C ILE A 225 -20.73 40.32 13.22
N ASP A 226 -20.00 39.40 13.86
CA ASP A 226 -20.10 39.17 15.31
C ASP A 226 -19.47 40.32 16.11
N ASN A 227 -18.20 40.65 15.84
CA ASN A 227 -17.43 41.56 16.69
C ASN A 227 -17.62 43.05 16.36
N ASP A 228 -17.91 43.42 15.10
CA ASP A 228 -18.00 44.83 14.67
C ASP A 228 -19.45 45.32 14.56
N LEU A 229 -20.36 44.47 14.05
CA LEU A 229 -21.76 44.84 13.84
C LEU A 229 -22.70 44.43 14.98
N ASN A 230 -22.24 43.58 15.91
CA ASN A 230 -23.02 43.04 17.04
C ASN A 230 -24.45 42.60 16.66
N SER A 231 -24.60 42.03 15.46
CA SER A 231 -25.89 41.78 14.82
C SER A 231 -26.25 40.29 14.79
N CYS A 232 -25.69 39.49 15.70
CA CYS A 232 -25.95 38.05 15.79
C CYS A 232 -27.29 37.67 16.42
N ASP A 233 -28.02 38.62 17.03
CA ASP A 233 -29.40 38.39 17.47
C ASP A 233 -30.40 38.35 16.29
N ASN A 234 -30.08 39.02 15.17
CA ASN A 234 -30.92 39.05 13.97
C ASN A 234 -30.42 38.11 12.86
N ASN A 235 -29.17 37.66 12.94
CA ASN A 235 -28.55 36.80 11.93
C ASN A 235 -28.26 35.42 12.49
N HIS A 236 -28.30 34.42 11.62
CA HIS A 236 -27.99 33.03 11.92
C HIS A 236 -26.48 32.76 12.13
N CYS A 237 -25.78 33.57 12.93
CA CYS A 237 -24.33 33.54 13.13
C CYS A 237 -23.81 32.16 13.56
N LEU A 238 -24.48 31.51 14.53
CA LEU A 238 -24.11 30.18 14.99
C LEU A 238 -24.13 29.14 13.85
N GLN A 239 -25.08 29.28 12.93
CA GLN A 239 -25.21 28.38 11.77
C GLN A 239 -24.08 28.66 10.76
N PHE A 240 -23.75 29.93 10.50
CA PHE A 240 -22.61 30.27 9.62
C PHE A 240 -21.26 29.84 10.22
N GLU A 241 -21.07 30.00 11.52
CA GLU A 241 -19.86 29.56 12.22
C GLU A 241 -19.71 28.03 12.17
N THR A 242 -20.78 27.30 12.51
CA THR A 242 -20.77 25.83 12.46
C THR A 242 -20.59 25.30 11.04
N ALA A 243 -21.26 25.88 10.03
CA ALA A 243 -21.05 25.52 8.62
C ALA A 243 -19.60 25.74 8.18
N THR A 244 -19.00 26.86 8.56
CA THR A 244 -17.60 27.19 8.27
C THR A 244 -16.64 26.21 8.94
N ALA A 245 -16.89 25.85 10.21
CA ALA A 245 -16.10 24.85 10.93
C ALA A 245 -16.16 23.46 10.26
N MET A 246 -17.34 23.02 9.85
CA MET A 246 -17.50 21.73 9.15
C MET A 246 -16.79 21.74 7.78
N ALA A 247 -16.79 22.88 7.08
CA ALA A 247 -16.02 23.05 5.84
C ALA A 247 -14.50 22.97 6.06
N PHE A 248 -13.97 23.54 7.16
CA PHE A 248 -12.56 23.38 7.53
C PHE A 248 -12.19 21.91 7.79
N ILE A 249 -13.00 21.18 8.55
CA ILE A 249 -12.74 19.76 8.86
C ILE A 249 -12.78 18.91 7.59
N SER A 250 -13.73 19.17 6.70
CA SER A 250 -13.80 18.53 5.38
C SER A 250 -12.54 18.83 4.56
N CYS A 251 -12.09 20.08 4.53
CA CYS A 251 -10.89 20.50 3.83
C CYS A 251 -9.62 19.82 4.37
N PHE A 252 -9.41 19.75 5.68
CA PHE A 252 -8.24 19.08 6.26
C PHE A 252 -8.24 17.57 5.95
N SER A 253 -9.42 16.95 5.93
CA SER A 253 -9.58 15.55 5.51
C SER A 253 -9.24 15.38 4.02
N ALA A 254 -9.63 16.33 3.17
CA ALA A 254 -9.30 16.36 1.74
C ALA A 254 -7.80 16.60 1.50
N LEU A 255 -7.17 17.51 2.25
CA LEU A 255 -5.73 17.75 2.21
C LEU A 255 -4.95 16.51 2.60
N THR A 256 -5.40 15.78 3.61
CA THR A 256 -4.80 14.50 4.01
C THR A 256 -4.85 13.48 2.86
N SER A 257 -5.99 13.40 2.15
CA SER A 257 -6.10 12.54 0.96
C SER A 257 -5.19 12.99 -0.18
N PHE A 258 -5.10 14.30 -0.43
CA PHE A 258 -4.17 14.89 -1.40
C PHE A 258 -2.72 14.48 -1.10
N LEU A 259 -2.26 14.66 0.14
CA LEU A 259 -0.89 14.35 0.54
C LEU A 259 -0.58 12.86 0.39
N LEU A 260 -1.50 11.98 0.75
CA LEU A 260 -1.33 10.53 0.60
C LEU A 260 -1.29 10.12 -0.88
N ASN A 261 -2.12 10.72 -1.73
CA ASN A 261 -2.12 10.49 -3.17
C ASN A 261 -0.84 11.01 -3.82
N PHE A 262 -0.40 12.22 -3.43
CA PHE A 262 0.84 12.82 -3.90
C PHE A 262 2.07 12.00 -3.47
N TRP A 263 2.11 11.56 -2.22
CA TRP A 263 3.19 10.71 -1.71
C TRP A 263 3.20 9.34 -2.40
N SER A 264 2.04 8.78 -2.74
CA SER A 264 1.96 7.58 -3.56
C SER A 264 2.50 7.77 -4.99
N LEU A 265 2.46 8.98 -5.55
CA LEU A 265 3.06 9.28 -6.85
C LEU A 265 4.57 9.45 -6.72
N ALA A 266 5.03 10.12 -5.66
CA ALA A 266 6.45 10.37 -5.41
C ALA A 266 7.24 9.09 -5.02
N SER A 267 6.56 8.09 -4.47
CA SER A 267 7.17 6.81 -4.07
C SER A 267 7.24 5.77 -5.20
N ARG A 268 6.76 6.11 -6.40
CA ARG A 268 6.84 5.27 -7.60
C ARG A 268 8.05 5.61 -8.45
#